data_AF-A3C272-F1
#
_entry.id   AF-A3C272-F1
#
_cell.length_a   1.000
_cell.length_b   1.000
_cell.length_c   1.000
_cell.angle_alpha   90.00
_cell.angle_beta   90.00
_cell.angle_gamma   90.00
#
_symmetry.space_group_name_H-M   'P 1'
#
loop_
_entity.id
_entity.type
_entity.pdbx_description
1 polymer ?
#
loop_
_entity_poly.entity_id
_entity_poly.type
_entity_poly.pdbx_seq_one_letter_code
_entity_poly.pdbx_strand_id
1 'polypeptide(L)'
;MAASSSSSMASSQPRMMEQSLFYTQPPARAVHTRKVTAVNLHREMSLIRSLMPTFPFVAVDTQFPGVVHPHPRGAGVTADDRYAAVRANADELCLLQLGITLSAADGRLPVDGALVEFMWDFDFAGFDARYHRHAPESVQFLRAQGFDFEAARLAGVPALAFAAELAASGILGLRGVTWVAFGGMYDVAFLLRLATGGAPLPATRLGFLAQVGAVFGTQVFDAKHMASLLHMHGGLAAVGGMLRLPPQLPRRHMAGQNSVMAIQLFMELRRRFNDLGGSLHSCSLKIEGLT
;
A
#
# COMPACT_ATOMS: atom_id res chain seq x y z
N MET A 1 17.14 59.88 -43.24
CA MET A 1 17.04 58.48 -42.79
C MET A 1 17.29 58.45 -41.30
N ALA A 2 16.24 58.36 -40.48
CA ALA A 2 16.35 58.22 -39.04
C ALA A 2 15.88 56.82 -38.68
N ALA A 3 16.76 56.01 -38.07
CA ALA A 3 16.44 54.67 -37.59
C ALA A 3 16.15 54.76 -36.08
N SER A 4 14.92 54.44 -35.70
CA SER A 4 14.49 54.28 -34.31
C SER A 4 14.82 52.85 -33.85
N SER A 5 15.57 52.74 -32.76
CA SER A 5 15.88 51.49 -32.05
C SER A 5 14.76 51.18 -31.04
N SER A 6 14.03 50.09 -31.27
CA SER A 6 13.09 49.53 -30.29
C SER A 6 13.81 48.56 -29.36
N SER A 7 13.93 48.97 -28.09
CA SER A 7 14.36 48.09 -26.99
C SER A 7 13.22 47.14 -26.62
N SER A 8 13.42 45.85 -26.84
CA SER A 8 12.54 44.79 -26.35
C SER A 8 12.92 44.47 -24.91
N MET A 9 12.06 44.86 -23.96
CA MET A 9 12.10 44.36 -22.59
C MET A 9 11.73 42.87 -22.61
N ALA A 10 12.72 42.00 -22.45
CA ALA A 10 12.48 40.60 -22.16
C ALA A 10 11.81 40.49 -20.78
N SER A 11 10.55 40.06 -20.78
CA SER A 11 9.82 39.70 -19.57
C SER A 11 10.49 38.48 -18.94
N SER A 12 10.99 38.65 -17.72
CA SER A 12 11.48 37.55 -16.88
C SER A 12 10.30 36.66 -16.50
N GLN A 13 10.15 35.54 -17.21
CA GLN A 13 9.34 34.43 -16.71
C GLN A 13 9.91 33.98 -15.36
N PRO A 14 9.08 33.80 -14.32
CA PRO A 14 9.57 33.24 -13.07
C PRO A 14 10.12 31.85 -13.35
N ARG A 15 11.40 31.61 -13.00
CA ARG A 15 11.96 30.25 -12.90
C ARG A 15 10.98 29.45 -12.05
N MET A 16 10.26 28.50 -12.65
CA MET A 16 9.64 27.43 -11.87
C MET A 16 10.77 26.84 -11.04
N MET A 17 10.71 27.00 -9.72
CA MET A 17 11.59 26.27 -8.82
C MET A 17 11.50 24.81 -9.22
N GLU A 18 12.62 24.25 -9.64
CA GLU A 18 12.80 22.82 -9.81
C GLU A 18 12.49 22.22 -8.44
N GLN A 19 11.24 21.78 -8.24
CA GLN A 19 10.81 21.27 -6.95
C GLN A 19 11.62 20.01 -6.70
N SER A 20 12.54 20.08 -5.73
CA SER A 20 13.34 18.93 -5.32
C SER A 20 12.40 17.77 -5.00
N LEU A 21 12.59 16.64 -5.68
CA LEU A 21 11.95 15.38 -5.32
C LEU A 21 12.40 14.98 -3.91
N PHE A 22 11.52 14.31 -3.16
CA PHE A 22 11.88 13.70 -1.88
C PHE A 22 13.03 12.71 -2.05
N TYR A 23 12.98 11.91 -3.12
CA TYR A 23 14.04 10.99 -3.49
C TYR A 23 15.13 11.72 -4.29
N THR A 24 16.25 12.02 -3.61
CA THR A 24 17.42 12.66 -4.22
C THR A 24 18.47 11.65 -4.69
N GLN A 25 18.40 10.42 -4.18
CA GLN A 25 19.26 9.32 -4.61
C GLN A 25 18.76 8.72 -5.94
N PRO A 26 19.65 8.21 -6.80
CA PRO A 26 19.23 7.47 -7.97
C PRO A 26 18.35 6.29 -7.54
N PRO A 27 17.24 6.00 -8.24
CA PRO A 27 16.40 4.87 -7.90
C PRO A 27 17.21 3.58 -7.92
N ALA A 28 16.96 2.71 -6.95
CA ALA A 28 17.52 1.37 -6.97
C ALA A 28 17.16 0.68 -8.30
N ARG A 29 18.14 0.01 -8.90
CA ARG A 29 17.97 -0.70 -10.18
C ARG A 29 16.86 -1.75 -10.12
N ALA A 30 16.68 -2.36 -8.97
CA ALA A 30 15.58 -3.25 -8.64
C ALA A 30 15.47 -3.37 -7.12
N VAL A 31 14.24 -3.57 -6.62
CA VAL A 31 14.00 -3.98 -5.23
C VAL A 31 13.82 -5.51 -5.24
N HIS A 32 14.63 -6.21 -4.44
CA HIS A 32 14.59 -7.66 -4.35
C HIS A 32 13.34 -8.12 -3.59
N THR A 33 12.60 -9.09 -4.14
CA THR A 33 11.47 -9.71 -3.46
C THR A 33 11.93 -10.84 -2.55
N ARG A 34 11.74 -10.68 -1.24
CA ARG A 34 11.81 -11.76 -0.26
C ARG A 34 10.48 -12.51 -0.26
N LYS A 35 10.42 -13.62 -0.98
CA LYS A 35 9.24 -14.50 -0.98
C LYS A 35 9.11 -15.19 0.38
N VAL A 36 7.92 -15.08 0.97
CA VAL A 36 7.57 -15.68 2.25
C VAL A 36 6.52 -16.75 2.04
N THR A 37 6.85 -17.94 2.53
CA THR A 37 6.06 -19.16 2.48
C THR A 37 6.00 -19.75 3.90
N ALA A 38 5.30 -20.87 4.10
CA ALA A 38 5.17 -21.46 5.42
C ALA A 38 6.52 -21.76 6.10
N VAL A 39 7.56 -22.10 5.31
CA VAL A 39 8.85 -22.58 5.85
C VAL A 39 9.74 -21.46 6.42
N ASN A 40 9.59 -20.23 5.93
CA ASN A 40 10.43 -19.10 6.35
C ASN A 40 9.64 -17.99 7.06
N LEU A 41 8.33 -18.17 7.27
CA LEU A 41 7.45 -17.19 7.92
C LEU A 41 8.05 -16.60 9.20
N HIS A 42 8.41 -17.45 10.17
CA HIS A 42 8.94 -17.01 11.45
C HIS A 42 10.22 -16.17 11.32
N ARG A 43 11.14 -16.60 10.45
CA ARG A 43 12.40 -15.91 10.18
C ARG A 43 12.15 -14.52 9.60
N GLU A 44 11.28 -14.42 8.61
CA GLU A 44 10.99 -13.16 7.92
C GLU A 44 10.20 -12.19 8.80
N MET A 45 9.23 -12.69 9.59
CA MET A 45 8.52 -11.88 10.58
C MET A 45 9.46 -11.34 11.66
N SER A 46 10.39 -12.18 12.14
CA SER A 46 11.44 -11.74 13.09
C SER A 46 12.35 -10.67 12.48
N LEU A 47 12.70 -10.80 11.20
CA LEU A 47 13.48 -9.78 10.48
C LEU A 47 12.71 -8.47 10.38
N ILE A 48 11.45 -8.48 9.94
CA ILE A 48 10.58 -7.30 9.89
C ILE A 48 10.56 -6.61 11.26
N ARG A 49 10.35 -7.37 12.34
CA ARG A 49 10.33 -6.83 13.70
C ARG A 49 11.65 -6.15 14.07
N SER A 50 12.78 -6.79 13.78
CA SER A 50 14.12 -6.26 14.08
C SER A 50 14.43 -4.95 13.34
N LEU A 51 13.82 -4.72 12.18
CA LEU A 51 14.03 -3.55 11.34
C LEU A 51 13.14 -2.36 11.70
N MET A 52 12.03 -2.57 12.42
CA MET A 52 11.08 -1.51 12.82
C MET A 52 11.71 -0.27 13.46
N PRO A 53 12.72 -0.36 14.36
CA PRO A 53 13.31 0.82 14.97
C PRO A 53 14.00 1.76 13.96
N THR A 54 14.50 1.22 12.86
CA THR A 54 15.20 1.98 11.81
C THR A 54 14.28 2.31 10.63
N PHE A 55 13.32 1.43 10.33
CA PHE A 55 12.38 1.54 9.22
C PHE A 55 10.92 1.52 9.74
N PRO A 56 10.46 2.60 10.40
CA PRO A 56 9.18 2.61 11.10
C PRO A 56 7.97 2.82 10.18
N PHE A 57 8.16 3.02 8.89
CA PHE A 57 7.07 3.13 7.92
C PHE A 57 6.82 1.79 7.26
N VAL A 58 5.58 1.30 7.32
CA VAL A 58 5.14 -0.01 6.83
C VAL A 58 4.09 0.22 5.77
N ALA A 59 4.45 0.06 4.50
CA ALA A 59 3.48 0.04 3.41
C ALA A 59 2.98 -1.38 3.14
N VAL A 60 1.69 -1.48 2.89
CA VAL A 60 1.00 -2.72 2.55
C VAL A 60 0.23 -2.59 1.24
N ASP A 61 0.12 -3.70 0.53
CA ASP A 61 -0.79 -3.91 -0.60
C ASP A 61 -1.23 -5.38 -0.57
N THR A 62 -2.43 -5.67 -1.05
CA THR A 62 -2.98 -7.03 -1.07
C THR A 62 -3.42 -7.44 -2.46
N GLN A 63 -3.28 -8.73 -2.75
CA GLN A 63 -3.92 -9.36 -3.90
C GLN A 63 -4.91 -10.40 -3.40
N PHE A 64 -6.11 -10.35 -3.94
CA PHE A 64 -7.23 -11.23 -3.58
C PHE A 64 -8.02 -11.56 -4.87
N PRO A 65 -8.88 -12.59 -4.88
CA PRO A 65 -9.42 -13.15 -6.10
C PRO A 65 -10.62 -12.35 -6.65
N GLY A 66 -10.49 -11.01 -6.65
CA GLY A 66 -11.48 -10.07 -7.18
C GLY A 66 -12.64 -9.78 -6.25
N VAL A 67 -13.76 -9.34 -6.82
CA VAL A 67 -14.95 -8.91 -6.08
C VAL A 67 -16.13 -9.78 -6.50
N VAL A 68 -16.79 -10.42 -5.53
CA VAL A 68 -17.97 -11.26 -5.75
C VAL A 68 -19.26 -10.63 -5.20
N HIS A 69 -19.13 -9.66 -4.29
CA HIS A 69 -20.20 -8.77 -3.87
C HIS A 69 -19.98 -7.40 -4.50
N PRO A 70 -20.71 -7.02 -5.56
CA PRO A 70 -20.40 -5.83 -6.33
C PRO A 70 -20.54 -4.56 -5.48
N HIS A 71 -19.65 -3.59 -5.73
CA HIS A 71 -19.80 -2.29 -5.13
C HIS A 71 -21.07 -1.59 -5.63
N PRO A 72 -21.77 -0.86 -4.75
CA PRO A 72 -22.91 -0.04 -5.14
C PRO A 72 -22.47 1.05 -6.13
N ARG A 73 -23.36 1.38 -7.08
CA ARG A 73 -23.13 2.38 -8.14
C ARG A 73 -24.27 3.38 -8.18
N GLY A 74 -23.97 4.62 -8.57
CA GLY A 74 -24.97 5.68 -8.76
C GLY A 74 -24.73 6.90 -7.87
N ALA A 75 -25.51 7.95 -8.12
CA ALA A 75 -25.54 9.12 -7.25
C ALA A 75 -26.09 8.73 -5.87
N GLY A 76 -25.49 9.25 -4.80
CA GLY A 76 -25.92 9.00 -3.42
C GLY A 76 -25.30 7.79 -2.74
N VAL A 77 -24.40 7.05 -3.39
CA VAL A 77 -23.62 5.98 -2.74
C VAL A 77 -22.79 6.55 -1.59
N THR A 78 -23.06 6.06 -0.38
CA THR A 78 -22.39 6.51 0.84
C THR A 78 -21.12 5.72 1.12
N ALA A 79 -20.29 6.22 2.05
CA ALA A 79 -19.15 5.47 2.56
C ALA A 79 -19.58 4.17 3.27
N ASP A 80 -20.76 4.16 3.91
CA ASP A 80 -21.30 2.99 4.58
C ASP A 80 -21.73 1.90 3.57
N ASP A 81 -22.31 2.28 2.44
CA ASP A 81 -22.64 1.33 1.36
C ASP A 81 -21.38 0.70 0.76
N ARG A 82 -20.32 1.50 0.57
CA ARG A 82 -19.02 0.99 0.11
C ARG A 82 -18.41 0.05 1.14
N TYR A 83 -18.45 0.41 2.42
CA TYR A 83 -17.97 -0.45 3.50
C TYR A 83 -18.71 -1.79 3.54
N ALA A 84 -20.03 -1.80 3.36
CA ALA A 84 -20.82 -3.03 3.34
C ALA A 84 -20.32 -4.00 2.25
N ALA A 85 -20.00 -3.49 1.05
CA ALA A 85 -19.40 -4.29 -0.01
C ALA A 85 -17.98 -4.75 0.33
N VAL A 86 -17.12 -3.87 0.88
CA VAL A 86 -15.77 -4.24 1.33
C VAL A 86 -15.84 -5.37 2.34
N ARG A 87 -16.67 -5.23 3.38
CA ARG A 87 -16.88 -6.23 4.42
C ARG A 87 -17.34 -7.56 3.84
N ALA A 88 -18.38 -7.57 3.00
CA ALA A 88 -18.92 -8.80 2.43
C ALA A 88 -17.88 -9.58 1.62
N ASN A 89 -17.09 -8.89 0.79
CA ASN A 89 -16.00 -9.51 0.04
C ASN A 89 -14.84 -9.93 0.94
N ALA A 90 -14.38 -9.05 1.82
CA ALA A 90 -13.23 -9.32 2.66
C ALA A 90 -13.51 -10.45 3.64
N ASP A 91 -14.73 -10.62 4.16
CA ASP A 91 -15.14 -11.72 5.03
C ASP A 91 -15.26 -13.07 4.28
N GLU A 92 -15.69 -13.06 3.02
CA GLU A 92 -15.90 -14.27 2.21
C GLU A 92 -14.65 -14.77 1.48
N LEU A 93 -13.81 -13.87 0.97
CA LEU A 93 -12.73 -14.22 0.04
C LEU A 93 -11.42 -14.55 0.76
N CYS A 94 -10.64 -15.44 0.15
CA CYS A 94 -9.28 -15.71 0.58
C CYS A 94 -8.35 -14.57 0.18
N LEU A 95 -7.44 -14.19 1.06
CA LEU A 95 -6.27 -13.39 0.68
C LEU A 95 -5.30 -14.27 -0.10
N LEU A 96 -4.75 -13.77 -1.21
CA LEU A 96 -3.79 -14.50 -2.05
C LEU A 96 -2.35 -14.06 -1.77
N GLN A 97 -2.15 -12.75 -1.65
CA GLN A 97 -0.83 -12.19 -1.42
C GLN A 97 -0.90 -10.94 -0.53
N LEU A 98 0.07 -10.77 0.36
CA LEU A 98 0.33 -9.53 1.09
C LEU A 98 1.74 -9.05 0.76
N GLY A 99 1.85 -7.80 0.32
CA GLY A 99 3.10 -7.10 0.14
C GLY A 99 3.41 -6.28 1.37
N ILE A 100 4.63 -6.34 1.87
CA ILE A 100 5.12 -5.44 2.91
C ILE A 100 6.40 -4.78 2.43
N THR A 101 6.45 -3.45 2.51
CA THR A 101 7.67 -2.68 2.31
C THR A 101 7.92 -1.81 3.52
N LEU A 102 9.13 -1.88 4.07
CA LEU A 102 9.56 -1.01 5.15
C LEU A 102 10.33 0.17 4.60
N SER A 103 10.21 1.33 5.24
CA SER A 103 10.99 2.50 4.87
C SER A 103 11.40 3.32 6.09
N ALA A 104 12.58 3.93 6.00
CA ALA A 104 13.07 4.90 6.95
C ALA A 104 12.37 6.25 6.75
N ALA A 105 12.54 7.17 7.70
CA ALA A 105 11.95 8.50 7.59
C ALA A 105 12.46 9.29 6.37
N ASP A 106 13.63 8.96 5.83
CA ASP A 106 14.21 9.58 4.63
C ASP A 106 13.90 8.82 3.33
N GLY A 107 13.05 7.79 3.39
CA GLY A 107 12.62 7.03 2.21
C GLY A 107 13.44 5.78 1.90
N ARG A 108 14.60 5.60 2.52
CA ARG A 108 15.46 4.43 2.24
C ARG A 108 14.75 3.14 2.65
N LEU A 109 14.91 2.10 1.84
CA LEU A 109 14.42 0.76 2.14
C LEU A 109 15.52 -0.04 2.88
N PRO A 110 15.16 -1.12 3.59
CA PRO A 110 16.15 -2.07 4.11
C PRO A 110 16.98 -2.66 2.97
N VAL A 111 18.28 -2.86 3.23
CA VAL A 111 19.21 -3.50 2.29
C VAL A 111 19.76 -4.81 2.87
N ASP A 112 20.01 -5.79 2.01
CA ASP A 112 20.62 -7.06 2.40
C ASP A 112 22.16 -6.95 2.52
N GLY A 113 22.83 -8.08 2.80
CA GLY A 113 24.29 -8.12 2.90
C GLY A 113 25.04 -7.75 1.62
N ALA A 114 24.36 -7.71 0.48
CA ALA A 114 24.90 -7.26 -0.81
C ALA A 114 24.50 -5.81 -1.14
N LEU A 115 23.94 -5.08 -0.18
CA LEU A 115 23.45 -3.70 -0.32
C LEU A 115 22.30 -3.56 -1.33
N VAL A 116 21.50 -4.61 -1.52
CA VAL A 116 20.32 -4.59 -2.39
C VAL A 116 19.08 -4.29 -1.56
N GLU A 117 18.33 -3.25 -1.94
CA GLU A 117 17.04 -2.94 -1.32
C GLU A 117 16.06 -4.10 -1.48
N PHE A 118 15.22 -4.35 -0.48
CA PHE A 118 14.26 -5.44 -0.55
C PHE A 118 12.89 -5.14 0.08
N MET A 119 11.92 -5.95 -0.33
CA MET A 119 10.53 -5.97 0.11
C MET A 119 10.09 -7.42 0.39
N TRP A 120 8.93 -7.63 1.00
CA TRP A 120 8.37 -8.94 1.24
C TRP A 120 7.10 -9.18 0.42
N ASP A 121 6.98 -10.41 -0.08
CA ASP A 121 5.77 -10.98 -0.67
C ASP A 121 5.38 -12.21 0.14
N PHE A 122 4.27 -12.14 0.87
CA PHE A 122 3.68 -13.29 1.54
C PHE A 122 2.66 -13.92 0.60
N ASP A 123 2.96 -15.10 0.09
CA ASP A 123 2.02 -15.88 -0.72
C ASP A 123 1.20 -16.76 0.22
N PHE A 124 -0.13 -16.61 0.24
CA PHE A 124 -1.01 -17.33 1.15
C PHE A 124 -1.50 -18.65 0.57
N ALA A 125 -1.53 -19.67 1.42
CA ALA A 125 -2.16 -20.95 1.11
C ALA A 125 -3.67 -20.90 1.33
N GLY A 126 -4.37 -21.88 0.78
CA GLY A 126 -5.78 -22.15 1.07
C GLY A 126 -6.74 -21.76 -0.06
N PHE A 127 -6.34 -20.89 -1.00
CA PHE A 127 -7.17 -20.62 -2.17
C PHE A 127 -7.09 -21.76 -3.20
N ASP A 128 -8.24 -22.12 -3.73
CA ASP A 128 -8.42 -23.10 -4.81
C ASP A 128 -9.61 -22.67 -5.66
N ALA A 129 -9.35 -22.29 -6.91
CA ALA A 129 -10.35 -21.77 -7.83
C ALA A 129 -11.45 -22.80 -8.18
N ARG A 130 -11.25 -24.09 -7.89
CA ARG A 130 -12.27 -25.13 -8.10
C ARG A 130 -13.38 -25.09 -7.06
N TYR A 131 -13.09 -24.56 -5.87
CA TYR A 131 -13.99 -24.63 -4.71
C TYR A 131 -14.35 -23.25 -4.15
N HIS A 132 -13.45 -22.27 -4.26
CA HIS A 132 -13.64 -20.95 -3.67
C HIS A 132 -14.28 -19.98 -4.65
N ARG A 133 -15.15 -19.12 -4.13
CA ARG A 133 -15.73 -18.01 -4.89
C ARG A 133 -14.65 -17.01 -5.28
N HIS A 134 -14.74 -16.51 -6.50
CA HIS A 134 -13.79 -15.57 -7.07
C HIS A 134 -14.37 -14.89 -8.32
N ALA A 135 -13.76 -13.78 -8.73
CA ALA A 135 -13.93 -13.24 -10.07
C ALA A 135 -12.93 -13.94 -11.02
N PRO A 136 -13.40 -14.67 -12.05
CA PRO A 136 -12.53 -15.38 -12.99
C PRO A 136 -11.49 -14.48 -13.66
N GLU A 137 -11.87 -13.25 -14.00
CA GLU A 137 -11.00 -12.26 -14.63
C GLU A 137 -9.85 -11.85 -13.72
N SER A 138 -10.09 -11.73 -12.40
CA SER A 138 -9.06 -11.41 -11.43
C SER A 138 -8.05 -12.54 -11.27
N VAL A 139 -8.51 -13.80 -11.25
CA VAL A 139 -7.63 -14.98 -11.20
C VAL A 139 -6.80 -15.08 -12.48
N GLN A 140 -7.40 -14.87 -13.65
CA GLN A 140 -6.69 -14.88 -14.92
C GLN A 140 -5.65 -13.75 -14.99
N PHE A 141 -6.02 -12.55 -14.56
CA PHE A 141 -5.13 -11.40 -14.49
C PHE A 141 -3.91 -11.70 -13.62
N LEU A 142 -4.11 -12.17 -12.37
CA LEU A 142 -3.01 -12.48 -11.46
C LEU A 142 -2.10 -13.59 -12.00
N ARG A 143 -2.66 -14.61 -12.66
CA ARG A 143 -1.86 -15.65 -13.34
C ARG A 143 -0.97 -15.02 -14.43
N ALA A 144 -1.51 -14.08 -15.22
CA ALA A 144 -0.75 -13.37 -16.24
C ALA A 144 0.33 -12.43 -15.65
N GLN A 145 0.13 -11.93 -14.43
CA GLN A 145 1.15 -11.18 -13.69
C GLN A 145 2.25 -12.08 -13.08
N GLY A 146 2.04 -13.40 -13.09
CA GLY A 146 2.97 -14.40 -12.61
C GLY A 146 2.72 -14.87 -11.18
N PHE A 147 1.52 -14.70 -10.63
CA PHE A 147 1.13 -15.36 -9.38
C PHE A 147 0.89 -16.85 -9.63
N ASP A 148 1.65 -17.68 -8.93
CA ASP A 148 1.56 -19.14 -9.02
C ASP A 148 0.60 -19.68 -7.94
N PHE A 149 -0.65 -19.89 -8.34
CA PHE A 149 -1.71 -20.40 -7.46
C PHE A 149 -1.41 -21.81 -6.93
N GLU A 150 -0.74 -22.67 -7.69
CA GLU A 150 -0.42 -24.03 -7.24
C GLU A 150 0.72 -24.02 -6.23
N ALA A 151 1.77 -23.23 -6.48
CA ALA A 151 2.85 -23.05 -5.52
C ALA A 151 2.35 -22.41 -4.22
N ALA A 152 1.49 -21.39 -4.30
CA ALA A 152 0.86 -20.78 -3.13
C ALA A 152 0.00 -21.79 -2.35
N ARG A 153 -0.77 -22.65 -3.04
CA ARG A 153 -1.58 -23.69 -2.40
C ARG A 153 -0.73 -24.74 -1.68
N LEU A 154 0.41 -25.12 -2.25
CA LEU A 154 1.28 -26.18 -1.72
C LEU A 154 2.23 -25.71 -0.62
N ALA A 155 2.79 -24.50 -0.74
CA ALA A 155 3.85 -24.01 0.13
C ALA A 155 3.53 -22.68 0.82
N GLY A 156 2.48 -21.98 0.39
CA GLY A 156 2.11 -20.67 0.91
C GLY A 156 1.81 -20.68 2.41
N VAL A 157 1.77 -19.48 2.98
CA VAL A 157 1.53 -19.28 4.40
C VAL A 157 0.05 -19.54 4.72
N PRO A 158 -0.29 -20.44 5.66
CA PRO A 158 -1.65 -20.52 6.18
C PRO A 158 -2.03 -19.20 6.88
N ALA A 159 -3.19 -18.62 6.54
CA ALA A 159 -3.59 -17.31 7.09
C ALA A 159 -3.61 -17.27 8.63
N LEU A 160 -4.02 -18.37 9.28
CA LEU A 160 -3.99 -18.50 10.74
C LEU A 160 -2.57 -18.55 11.31
N ALA A 161 -1.61 -19.16 10.60
CA ALA A 161 -0.21 -19.17 11.01
C ALA A 161 0.40 -17.77 10.91
N PHE A 162 0.11 -17.03 9.83
CA PHE A 162 0.48 -15.62 9.72
C PHE A 162 -0.13 -14.78 10.84
N ALA A 163 -1.42 -14.96 11.12
CA ALA A 163 -2.10 -14.23 12.19
C ALA A 163 -1.46 -14.48 13.57
N ALA A 164 -1.10 -15.73 13.87
CA ALA A 164 -0.41 -16.08 15.11
C ALA A 164 0.98 -15.43 15.21
N GLU A 165 1.77 -15.46 14.14
CA GLU A 165 3.09 -14.80 14.08
C GLU A 165 2.97 -13.27 14.16
N LEU A 166 1.99 -12.68 13.48
CA LEU A 166 1.72 -11.23 13.57
C LEU A 166 1.37 -10.82 14.99
N ALA A 167 0.51 -11.57 15.68
CA ALA A 167 0.17 -11.33 17.08
C ALA A 167 1.39 -11.49 18.00
N ALA A 168 2.22 -12.51 17.79
CA ALA A 168 3.42 -12.76 18.57
C ALA A 168 4.56 -11.76 18.30
N SER A 169 4.58 -11.14 17.12
CA SER A 169 5.66 -10.23 16.70
C SER A 169 5.76 -8.95 17.53
N GLY A 170 4.68 -8.55 18.21
CA GLY A 170 4.58 -7.28 18.92
C GLY A 170 4.63 -6.04 18.00
N ILE A 171 4.41 -6.20 16.69
CA ILE A 171 4.36 -5.10 15.71
C ILE A 171 3.01 -4.37 15.78
N LEU A 172 1.92 -5.09 16.09
CA LEU A 172 0.60 -4.49 16.29
C LEU A 172 0.63 -3.50 17.47
N GLY A 173 0.11 -2.31 17.26
CA GLY A 173 0.12 -1.23 18.26
C GLY A 173 1.52 -0.69 18.63
N LEU A 174 2.59 -1.06 17.90
CA LEU A 174 3.93 -0.57 18.19
C LEU A 174 3.99 0.95 18.00
N ARG A 175 4.33 1.66 19.09
CA ARG A 175 4.46 3.12 19.06
C ARG A 175 5.52 3.56 18.06
N GLY A 176 5.21 4.62 17.31
CA GLY A 176 6.10 5.19 16.30
C GLY A 176 6.03 4.51 14.93
N VAL A 177 5.37 3.36 14.80
CA VAL A 177 5.10 2.74 13.50
C VAL A 177 4.03 3.53 12.74
N THR A 178 4.22 3.68 11.45
CA THR A 178 3.27 4.30 10.52
C THR A 178 2.87 3.30 9.44
N TRP A 179 1.59 2.98 9.36
CA TRP A 179 1.02 2.11 8.34
C TRP A 179 0.53 2.91 7.14
N VAL A 180 0.81 2.41 5.94
CA VAL A 180 0.51 3.07 4.67
C VAL A 180 -0.13 2.07 3.71
N ALA A 181 -1.19 2.48 3.04
CA ALA A 181 -1.75 1.80 1.87
C ALA A 181 -2.05 2.83 0.76
N PHE A 182 -2.44 2.38 -0.43
CA PHE A 182 -2.89 3.27 -1.52
C PHE A 182 -4.22 2.78 -2.10
N GLY A 183 -5.31 3.50 -1.83
CA GLY A 183 -6.66 2.99 -2.13
C GLY A 183 -7.00 1.79 -1.25
N GLY A 184 -6.64 1.88 0.03
CA GLY A 184 -6.39 0.75 0.92
C GLY A 184 -7.62 0.12 1.57
N MET A 185 -8.83 0.33 1.02
CA MET A 185 -10.06 -0.19 1.64
C MET A 185 -9.99 -1.71 1.87
N TYR A 186 -9.55 -2.46 0.85
CA TYR A 186 -9.39 -3.90 0.95
C TYR A 186 -8.10 -4.29 1.67
N ASP A 187 -6.99 -3.56 1.46
CA ASP A 187 -5.72 -3.86 2.13
C ASP A 187 -5.85 -3.80 3.65
N VAL A 188 -6.46 -2.73 4.15
CA VAL A 188 -6.70 -2.54 5.59
C VAL A 188 -7.74 -3.53 6.10
N ALA A 189 -8.76 -3.87 5.31
CA ALA A 189 -9.75 -4.88 5.69
C ALA A 189 -9.13 -6.27 5.87
N PHE A 190 -8.36 -6.75 4.89
CA PHE A 190 -7.66 -8.03 4.99
C PHE A 190 -6.61 -8.02 6.08
N LEU A 191 -5.84 -6.92 6.22
CA LEU A 191 -4.85 -6.80 7.29
C LEU A 191 -5.50 -6.84 8.68
N LEU A 192 -6.66 -6.19 8.85
CA LEU A 192 -7.42 -6.27 10.10
C LEU A 192 -7.92 -7.70 10.35
N ARG A 193 -8.44 -8.40 9.34
CA ARG A 193 -8.82 -9.81 9.47
C ARG A 193 -7.64 -10.67 9.93
N LEU A 194 -6.46 -10.49 9.36
CA LEU A 194 -5.26 -11.21 9.80
C LEU A 194 -4.90 -10.87 11.25
N ALA A 195 -4.93 -9.59 11.61
CA ALA A 195 -4.61 -9.13 12.96
C ALA A 195 -5.61 -9.59 14.04
N THR A 196 -6.85 -9.91 13.66
CA THR A 196 -7.89 -10.42 14.56
C THR A 196 -8.06 -11.95 14.47
N GLY A 197 -7.09 -12.67 13.91
CA GLY A 197 -7.14 -14.13 13.84
C GLY A 197 -8.20 -14.68 12.86
N GLY A 198 -8.62 -13.87 11.89
CA GLY A 198 -9.62 -14.20 10.88
C GLY A 198 -11.05 -13.85 11.27
N ALA A 199 -11.26 -13.16 12.40
CA ALA A 199 -12.59 -12.74 12.84
C ALA A 199 -13.31 -11.90 11.78
N PRO A 200 -14.66 -11.99 11.69
CA PRO A 200 -15.43 -11.13 10.79
C PRO A 200 -15.19 -9.65 11.09
N LEU A 201 -15.21 -8.83 10.04
CA LEU A 201 -15.06 -7.39 10.19
C LEU A 201 -16.26 -6.77 10.94
N PRO A 202 -16.07 -5.64 11.64
CA PRO A 202 -17.15 -4.96 12.38
C PRO A 202 -18.38 -4.69 11.53
N ALA A 203 -19.56 -4.75 12.13
CA ALA A 203 -20.81 -4.57 11.37
C ALA A 203 -20.95 -3.17 10.75
N THR A 204 -20.34 -2.15 11.37
CA THR A 204 -20.41 -0.75 10.93
C THR A 204 -19.05 -0.23 10.50
N ARG A 205 -19.04 0.71 9.55
CA ARG A 205 -17.82 1.38 9.06
C ARG A 205 -17.07 2.12 10.15
N LEU A 206 -17.78 2.81 11.03
CA LEU A 206 -17.16 3.51 12.15
C LEU A 206 -16.55 2.53 13.16
N GLY A 207 -17.20 1.39 13.41
CA GLY A 207 -16.63 0.31 14.21
C GLY A 207 -15.36 -0.28 13.59
N PHE A 208 -15.34 -0.43 12.26
CA PHE A 208 -14.15 -0.83 11.52
C PHE A 208 -13.00 0.15 11.69
N LEU A 209 -13.23 1.45 11.44
CA LEU A 209 -12.18 2.47 11.61
C LEU A 209 -11.68 2.56 13.06
N ALA A 210 -12.57 2.44 14.05
CA ALA A 210 -12.19 2.41 15.45
C ALA A 210 -11.31 1.19 15.77
N GLN A 211 -11.64 0.00 15.23
CA GLN A 211 -10.85 -1.20 15.44
C GLN A 211 -9.50 -1.14 14.73
N VAL A 212 -9.43 -0.57 13.52
CA VAL A 212 -8.15 -0.29 12.83
C VAL A 212 -7.27 0.60 13.70
N GLY A 213 -7.81 1.69 14.25
CA GLY A 213 -7.07 2.57 15.15
C GLY A 213 -6.60 1.90 16.44
N ALA A 214 -7.40 0.99 17.00
CA ALA A 214 -7.04 0.23 18.19
C ALA A 214 -5.93 -0.80 17.94
N VAL A 215 -5.92 -1.45 16.76
CA VAL A 215 -4.98 -2.52 16.41
C VAL A 215 -3.66 -1.97 15.86
N PHE A 216 -3.73 -0.98 14.97
CA PHE A 216 -2.57 -0.46 14.24
C PHE A 216 -2.06 0.88 14.78
N GLY A 217 -2.79 1.48 15.72
CA GLY A 217 -2.50 2.81 16.26
C GLY A 217 -3.10 3.93 15.40
N THR A 218 -2.72 5.16 15.72
CA THR A 218 -3.27 6.36 15.06
C THR A 218 -2.48 6.76 13.81
N GLN A 219 -1.36 6.12 13.48
CA GLN A 219 -0.58 6.45 12.28
C GLN A 219 -0.92 5.45 11.17
N VAL A 220 -2.13 5.57 10.61
CA VAL A 220 -2.59 4.78 9.47
C VAL A 220 -3.00 5.74 8.37
N PHE A 221 -2.42 5.60 7.19
CA PHE A 221 -2.60 6.54 6.08
C PHE A 221 -2.98 5.82 4.80
N ASP A 222 -3.95 6.39 4.10
CA ASP A 222 -4.19 6.08 2.69
C ASP A 222 -3.55 7.17 1.82
N ALA A 223 -2.48 6.81 1.12
CA ALA A 223 -1.76 7.71 0.24
C ALA A 223 -2.64 8.20 -0.93
N LYS A 224 -3.69 7.45 -1.31
CA LYS A 224 -4.65 7.88 -2.34
C LYS A 224 -5.55 9.01 -1.83
N HIS A 225 -5.95 8.96 -0.55
CA HIS A 225 -6.65 10.07 0.08
C HIS A 225 -5.78 11.33 0.15
N MET A 226 -4.51 11.18 0.52
CA MET A 226 -3.56 12.30 0.50
C MET A 226 -3.37 12.87 -0.91
N ALA A 227 -3.26 12.00 -1.93
CA ALA A 227 -3.14 12.44 -3.32
C ALA A 227 -4.38 13.23 -3.79
N SER A 228 -5.59 12.81 -3.41
CA SER A 228 -6.83 13.48 -3.82
C SER A 228 -6.97 14.89 -3.26
N LEU A 229 -6.50 15.12 -2.03
CA LEU A 229 -6.40 16.45 -1.41
C LEU A 229 -5.41 17.38 -2.14
N LEU A 230 -4.48 16.84 -2.92
CA LEU A 230 -3.59 17.58 -3.81
C LEU A 230 -4.06 17.57 -5.28
N HIS A 231 -5.33 17.23 -5.51
CA HIS A 231 -5.95 17.14 -6.85
C HIS A 231 -5.28 16.13 -7.79
N MET A 232 -4.64 15.10 -7.23
CA MET A 232 -4.06 14.00 -7.99
C MET A 232 -4.99 12.80 -7.95
N HIS A 233 -5.48 12.38 -9.12
CA HIS A 233 -6.46 11.32 -9.25
C HIS A 233 -5.93 10.17 -10.11
N GLY A 234 -6.39 8.95 -9.81
CA GLY A 234 -6.08 7.75 -10.58
C GLY A 234 -5.61 6.59 -9.71
N GLY A 235 -5.12 5.55 -10.37
CA GLY A 235 -4.47 4.41 -9.72
C GLY A 235 -3.01 4.72 -9.36
N LEU A 236 -2.38 3.76 -8.68
CA LEU A 236 -1.02 3.84 -8.17
C LEU A 236 -0.01 4.35 -9.22
N ALA A 237 -0.02 3.74 -10.41
CA ALA A 237 0.87 4.13 -11.51
C ALA A 237 0.60 5.53 -12.07
N ALA A 238 -0.67 5.96 -12.11
CA ALA A 238 -1.05 7.28 -12.63
C ALA A 238 -0.57 8.40 -11.68
N VAL A 239 -0.83 8.25 -10.38
CA VAL A 239 -0.34 9.20 -9.37
C VAL A 239 1.20 9.18 -9.32
N GLY A 240 1.83 8.00 -9.46
CA GLY A 240 3.28 7.89 -9.54
C GLY A 240 3.88 8.70 -10.70
N GLY A 241 3.22 8.66 -11.87
CA GLY A 241 3.58 9.48 -13.02
C GLY A 241 3.43 10.98 -12.77
N MET A 242 2.35 11.42 -12.10
CA MET A 242 2.14 12.83 -11.73
C MET A 242 3.21 13.34 -10.75
N LEU A 243 3.66 12.47 -9.83
CA LEU A 243 4.75 12.75 -8.90
C LEU A 243 6.14 12.56 -9.51
N ARG A 244 6.24 12.15 -10.79
CA ARG A 244 7.50 11.86 -11.50
C ARG A 244 8.36 10.81 -10.79
N LEU A 245 7.72 9.86 -10.10
CA LEU A 245 8.43 8.75 -9.49
C LEU A 245 8.90 7.77 -10.58
N PRO A 246 10.10 7.20 -10.43
CA PRO A 246 10.60 6.20 -11.35
C PRO A 246 9.73 4.94 -11.27
N PRO A 247 9.43 4.30 -12.42
CA PRO A 247 8.65 3.08 -12.39
C PRO A 247 9.47 1.91 -11.84
N GLN A 248 8.80 1.03 -11.11
CA GLN A 248 9.36 -0.27 -10.73
C GLN A 248 9.47 -1.17 -11.97
N LEU A 249 10.61 -1.85 -12.14
CA LEU A 249 10.89 -2.74 -13.26
C LEU A 249 11.35 -4.13 -12.74
N PRO A 250 10.89 -5.25 -13.33
CA PRO A 250 9.81 -5.32 -14.33
C PRO A 250 8.47 -4.91 -13.73
N ARG A 251 7.59 -4.29 -14.52
CA ARG A 251 6.25 -3.93 -14.06
C ARG A 251 5.40 -5.19 -13.96
N ARG A 252 5.09 -5.61 -12.74
CA ARG A 252 4.03 -6.59 -12.45
C ARG A 252 3.08 -6.00 -11.43
N HIS A 253 1.82 -6.43 -11.48
CA HIS A 253 0.83 -6.05 -10.49
C HIS A 253 0.83 -7.10 -9.37
N MET A 254 1.89 -7.05 -8.56
CA MET A 254 2.09 -7.93 -7.40
C MET A 254 2.16 -7.09 -6.13
N ALA A 255 1.76 -7.69 -5.01
CA ALA A 255 1.58 -6.99 -3.75
C ALA A 255 2.85 -6.26 -3.28
N GLY A 256 4.00 -6.93 -3.28
CA GLY A 256 5.27 -6.32 -2.86
C GLY A 256 5.65 -5.12 -3.71
N GLN A 257 5.58 -5.23 -5.04
CA GLN A 257 5.90 -4.12 -5.95
C GLN A 257 4.95 -2.93 -5.77
N ASN A 258 3.66 -3.20 -5.58
CA ASN A 258 2.68 -2.17 -5.29
C ASN A 258 2.94 -1.53 -3.92
N SER A 259 3.32 -2.29 -2.89
CA SER A 259 3.66 -1.76 -1.57
C SER A 259 4.90 -0.84 -1.60
N VAL A 260 5.90 -1.14 -2.45
CA VAL A 260 7.04 -0.23 -2.71
C VAL A 260 6.56 1.07 -3.33
N MET A 261 5.74 0.99 -4.38
CA MET A 261 5.22 2.21 -5.01
C MET A 261 4.32 2.99 -4.05
N ALA A 262 3.53 2.32 -3.21
CA ALA A 262 2.71 2.95 -2.18
C ALA A 262 3.56 3.72 -1.16
N ILE A 263 4.66 3.14 -0.67
CA ILE A 263 5.55 3.88 0.24
C ILE A 263 6.25 5.03 -0.47
N GLN A 264 6.65 4.85 -1.73
CA GLN A 264 7.30 5.89 -2.51
C GLN A 264 6.39 7.11 -2.71
N LEU A 265 5.14 6.86 -3.11
CA LEU A 265 4.10 7.87 -3.21
C LEU A 265 3.86 8.57 -1.87
N PHE A 266 3.67 7.79 -0.80
CA PHE A 266 3.39 8.35 0.52
C PHE A 266 4.49 9.29 0.99
N MET A 267 5.77 8.93 0.83
CA MET A 267 6.86 9.78 1.30
C MET A 267 6.95 11.10 0.54
N GLU A 268 6.73 11.09 -0.78
CA GLU A 268 6.69 12.30 -1.60
C GLU A 268 5.46 13.16 -1.27
N LEU A 269 4.30 12.54 -1.08
CA LEU A 269 3.08 13.24 -0.65
C LEU A 269 3.29 13.86 0.74
N ARG A 270 3.82 13.10 1.69
CA ARG A 270 4.13 13.55 3.05
C ARG A 270 5.04 14.78 3.04
N ARG A 271 6.09 14.79 2.20
CA ARG A 271 6.96 15.96 2.01
C ARG A 271 6.16 17.17 1.54
N ARG A 272 5.35 17.03 0.48
CA ARG A 272 4.52 18.12 -0.06
C ARG A 272 3.50 18.65 0.94
N PHE A 273 2.87 17.78 1.72
CA PHE A 273 1.95 18.18 2.78
C PHE A 273 2.64 19.02 3.86
N ASN A 274 3.83 18.59 4.28
CA ASN A 274 4.62 19.33 5.25
C ASN A 274 5.04 20.71 4.70
N ASP A 275 5.47 20.79 3.44
CA ASP A 275 5.85 22.05 2.78
C ASP A 275 4.67 23.04 2.67
N LEU A 276 3.45 22.53 2.53
CA LEU A 276 2.22 23.33 2.50
C LEU A 276 1.71 23.72 3.90
N GLY A 277 2.42 23.37 4.97
CA GLY A 277 1.99 23.62 6.35
C GLY A 277 0.81 22.76 6.79
N GLY A 278 0.49 21.70 6.06
CA GLY A 278 -0.57 20.76 6.39
C GLY A 278 -0.19 19.88 7.58
N SER A 279 -1.16 19.53 8.43
CA SER A 279 -0.95 18.54 9.48
C SER A 279 -1.25 17.14 8.95
N LEU A 280 -0.25 16.25 8.94
CA LEU A 280 -0.47 14.84 8.63
C LEU A 280 -1.53 14.21 9.54
N HIS A 281 -1.71 14.72 10.76
CA HIS A 281 -2.72 14.21 11.68
C HIS A 281 -4.14 14.28 11.12
N SER A 282 -4.47 15.21 10.22
CA SER A 282 -5.80 15.28 9.59
C SER A 282 -6.07 14.14 8.60
N CYS A 283 -5.01 13.53 8.07
CA CYS A 283 -5.06 12.41 7.12
C CYS A 283 -5.00 11.04 7.81
N SER A 284 -4.78 11.02 9.14
CA SER A 284 -4.79 9.79 9.94
C SER A 284 -6.17 9.11 9.87
N LEU A 285 -6.16 7.79 9.66
CA LEU A 285 -7.36 6.94 9.57
C LEU A 285 -8.38 7.42 8.51
N LYS A 286 -7.94 8.22 7.55
CA LYS A 286 -8.70 8.61 6.36
C LYS A 286 -8.43 7.61 5.25
N ILE A 287 -9.34 6.66 5.08
CA ILE A 287 -9.23 5.62 4.05
C ILE A 287 -10.08 6.02 2.85
N GLU A 288 -9.47 6.08 1.67
CA GLU A 288 -10.12 6.58 0.47
C GLU A 288 -11.40 5.78 0.17
N GLY A 289 -12.53 6.48 0.09
CA GLY A 289 -13.84 5.87 -0.15
C GLY A 289 -14.60 5.44 1.12
N LEU A 290 -13.95 5.37 2.29
CA LEU A 290 -14.56 5.05 3.59
C LEU A 290 -14.61 6.22 4.57
N THR A 291 -14.03 7.37 4.23
CA THR A 291 -14.05 8.59 5.07
C THR A 291 -14.38 9.84 4.30
#